data_AF-A0A972L9H2-F1
#
_entry.id   AF-A0A972L9H2-F1
#
_cell.length_a   1.000
_cell.length_b   1.000
_cell.length_c   1.000
_cell.angle_alpha   90.00
_cell.angle_beta   90.00
_cell.angle_gamma   90.00
#
_symmetry.space_group_name_H-M   'P 1'
#
loop_
_entity.id
_entity.type
_entity.pdbx_description
1 polymer ?
#
loop_
_entity_poly.entity_id
_entity_poly.type
_entity_poly.pdbx_seq_one_letter_code
_entity_poly.pdbx_strand_id
1 'polypeptide(L)'
;MTATYYLRMEGVNLLNFVFDTQDLSTARGGSLLMLDAVGHVQKRVPRLEPVTTGASSGLFRFEMDDGDADDSKARQICNSVMDCLKKDPRFKHATFVVDFLRAEDDFITVRETLLAKNRFQQMRSPTVAVPKTSRVKNVVPCELDGVRPAVKAGPKGKKISESVWQRWKYGREEKQEFYRKELVKLKKVDQKKASELVPLNFANDFDELTSDRSRGNLHHKMAVIYLDGNGFGGLQSDVCNTRKLQEDFDTTIKNYRRGFLKTLLSEMKDRKEWISAKDNYRLETLLWGGDEIIWIVPAWLGWRVLKRFYEESESWEFHGNRLTHGGGIVFCHHNAPIHRITKLAKDLAELAKEKSREENLFAYEVLESFDHIGRDLMGYRREICPNGCSPDDMILEGGKMGSALDKVAVLRENFPRRKLYAIVKGLTRGDPGTIKVIEKTIKSLDLETKKALEDLKDPFGGEVLRWLHLALLWDYLVE
;
A
#
# COMPACT_ATOMS: atom_id res chain seq x y z
N MET A 1 23.54 39.74 1.73
CA MET A 1 23.21 38.47 2.40
C MET A 1 22.27 37.70 1.47
N THR A 2 21.96 36.44 1.77
CA THR A 2 20.99 35.66 0.98
C THR A 2 19.74 35.43 1.83
N ALA A 3 18.57 35.63 1.23
CA ALA A 3 17.30 35.25 1.81
C ALA A 3 17.02 33.78 1.49
N THR A 4 16.71 33.00 2.53
CA THR A 4 16.25 31.61 2.37
C THR A 4 14.74 31.57 2.21
N TYR A 5 14.26 30.77 1.27
CA TYR A 5 12.85 30.48 1.05
C TYR A 5 12.60 28.97 1.10
N TYR A 6 11.38 28.63 1.50
CA TYR A 6 10.85 27.28 1.42
C TYR A 6 9.65 27.23 0.47
N LEU A 7 9.57 26.18 -0.35
CA LEU A 7 8.46 25.93 -1.27
C LEU A 7 7.91 24.53 -1.01
N ARG A 8 6.59 24.43 -0.83
CA ARG A 8 5.89 23.15 -0.72
C ARG A 8 5.04 22.94 -1.97
N MET A 9 5.18 21.77 -2.57
CA MET A 9 4.26 21.26 -3.57
C MET A 9 3.57 19.99 -3.06
N GLU A 10 2.31 19.79 -3.41
CA GLU A 10 1.56 18.57 -3.08
C GLU A 10 0.57 18.22 -4.18
N GLY A 11 0.62 16.97 -4.65
CA GLY A 11 -0.43 16.36 -5.46
C GLY A 11 -1.64 16.09 -4.57
N VAL A 12 -2.74 16.78 -4.84
CA VAL A 12 -3.98 16.71 -4.05
C VAL A 12 -5.05 15.93 -4.79
N ASN A 13 -6.09 15.51 -4.07
CA ASN A 13 -7.22 14.75 -4.60
C ASN A 13 -6.80 13.43 -5.26
N LEU A 14 -5.76 12.78 -4.73
CA LEU A 14 -5.11 11.60 -5.29
C LEU A 14 -6.11 10.49 -5.65
N LEU A 15 -7.13 10.24 -4.84
CA LEU A 15 -8.14 9.22 -5.12
C LEU A 15 -8.84 9.44 -6.47
N ASN A 16 -9.10 10.70 -6.85
CA ASN A 16 -9.77 11.08 -8.10
C ASN A 16 -8.83 11.11 -9.31
N PHE A 17 -7.53 10.89 -9.09
CA PHE A 17 -6.53 10.78 -10.15
C PHE A 17 -5.91 9.38 -10.25
N VAL A 18 -5.86 8.63 -9.16
CA VAL A 18 -5.25 7.29 -9.10
C VAL A 18 -6.33 6.21 -9.21
N PHE A 19 -7.43 6.35 -8.47
CA PHE A 19 -8.45 5.30 -8.32
C PHE A 19 -9.80 5.65 -8.96
N ASP A 20 -9.81 6.61 -9.89
CA ASP A 20 -10.99 6.93 -10.72
C ASP A 20 -11.29 5.88 -11.79
N THR A 21 -10.61 4.73 -11.76
CA THR A 21 -10.72 3.66 -12.73
C THR A 21 -10.47 2.29 -12.09
N GLN A 22 -10.99 1.23 -12.73
CA GLN A 22 -10.68 -0.17 -12.37
C GLN A 22 -9.51 -0.73 -13.18
N ASP A 23 -8.98 0.00 -14.16
CA ASP A 23 -7.83 -0.46 -14.93
C ASP A 23 -6.54 -0.34 -14.09
N LEU A 24 -5.91 -1.49 -13.85
CA LEU A 24 -4.72 -1.60 -13.02
C LEU A 24 -3.54 -0.80 -13.56
N SER A 25 -3.30 -0.85 -14.87
CA SER A 25 -2.16 -0.16 -15.48
C SER A 25 -2.36 1.35 -15.37
N THR A 26 -3.60 1.83 -15.51
CA THR A 26 -3.96 3.22 -15.28
C THR A 26 -3.80 3.61 -13.81
N ALA A 27 -4.27 2.81 -12.85
CA ALA A 27 -4.13 3.13 -11.43
C ALA A 27 -2.66 3.18 -10.99
N ARG A 28 -1.88 2.16 -11.35
CA ARG A 28 -0.43 2.11 -11.12
C ARG A 28 0.28 3.32 -11.73
N GLY A 29 -0.02 3.64 -12.99
CA GLY A 29 0.58 4.79 -13.65
C GLY A 29 0.22 6.12 -12.98
N GLY A 30 -1.01 6.27 -12.50
CA GLY A 30 -1.40 7.43 -11.70
C GLY A 30 -0.57 7.56 -10.42
N SER A 31 -0.41 6.46 -9.67
CA SER A 31 0.38 6.41 -8.43
C SER A 31 1.86 6.72 -8.68
N LEU A 32 2.48 6.05 -9.66
CA LEU A 32 3.88 6.25 -10.02
C LEU A 32 4.15 7.66 -10.56
N LEU A 33 3.21 8.26 -11.30
CA LEU A 33 3.34 9.66 -11.72
C LEU A 33 3.43 10.58 -10.49
N MET A 34 2.57 10.39 -9.49
CA MET A 34 2.62 11.23 -8.28
C MET A 34 3.95 11.08 -7.56
N LEU A 35 4.49 9.86 -7.49
CA LEU A 35 5.82 9.58 -6.92
C LEU A 35 6.94 10.29 -7.70
N ASP A 36 6.85 10.30 -9.02
CA ASP A 36 7.86 10.92 -9.90
C ASP A 36 7.73 12.45 -9.98
N ALA A 37 6.60 13.04 -9.57
CA ALA A 37 6.32 14.47 -9.73
C ALA A 37 7.37 15.35 -9.05
N VAL A 38 7.78 14.98 -7.84
CA VAL A 38 8.79 15.72 -7.05
C VAL A 38 10.16 15.70 -7.76
N GLY A 39 10.59 14.52 -8.22
CA GLY A 39 11.84 14.38 -8.98
C GLY A 39 11.79 15.06 -10.34
N HIS A 40 10.62 15.10 -10.98
CA HIS A 40 10.41 15.84 -12.22
C HIS A 40 10.56 17.36 -12.02
N VAL A 41 9.95 17.91 -10.97
CA VAL A 41 10.07 19.32 -10.61
C VAL A 41 11.51 19.69 -10.30
N GLN A 42 12.22 18.89 -9.49
CA GLN A 42 13.62 19.13 -9.17
C GLN A 42 14.51 19.19 -10.42
N LYS A 43 14.31 18.28 -11.39
CA LYS A 43 15.06 18.26 -12.66
C LYS A 43 14.78 19.49 -13.53
N ARG A 44 13.58 20.06 -13.44
CA ARG A 44 13.13 21.19 -14.29
C ARG A 44 13.35 22.55 -13.66
N VAL A 45 13.43 22.60 -12.33
CA VAL A 45 13.69 23.81 -11.55
C VAL A 45 14.90 23.55 -10.65
N PRO A 46 16.12 23.54 -11.21
CA PRO A 46 17.33 23.09 -10.51
C PRO A 46 17.76 23.95 -9.32
N ARG A 47 17.16 25.14 -9.16
CA ARG A 47 17.36 26.01 -7.99
C ARG A 47 16.70 25.46 -6.72
N LEU A 48 15.86 24.44 -6.83
CA LEU A 48 15.18 23.82 -5.70
C LEU A 48 16.01 22.69 -5.10
N GLU A 49 16.44 22.88 -3.85
CA GLU A 49 17.08 21.87 -3.02
C GLU A 49 16.01 21.07 -2.27
N PRO A 50 15.88 19.75 -2.45
CA PRO A 50 14.88 18.97 -1.74
C PRO A 50 15.23 18.86 -0.25
N VAL A 51 14.26 19.15 0.61
CA VAL A 51 14.32 18.97 2.07
C VAL A 51 13.63 17.68 2.47
N THR A 52 12.35 17.56 2.15
CA THR A 52 11.59 16.31 2.31
C THR A 52 10.89 15.98 1.01
N THR A 53 10.85 14.69 0.70
CA THR A 53 10.23 14.18 -0.53
C THR A 53 9.34 12.99 -0.19
N GLY A 54 8.03 13.23 -0.22
CA GLY A 54 7.00 12.21 -0.02
C GLY A 54 6.54 11.58 -1.33
N ALA A 55 5.50 10.75 -1.22
CA ALA A 55 4.91 10.04 -2.35
C ALA A 55 4.23 10.98 -3.37
N SER A 56 3.74 12.13 -2.93
CA SER A 56 3.07 13.12 -3.78
C SER A 56 3.40 14.55 -3.38
N SER A 57 4.27 14.74 -2.39
CA SER A 57 4.60 16.04 -1.82
C SER A 57 6.11 16.26 -1.77
N GLY A 58 6.53 17.50 -1.94
CA GLY A 58 7.93 17.90 -1.84
C GLY A 58 8.02 19.23 -1.09
N LEU A 59 8.91 19.29 -0.11
CA LEU A 59 9.37 20.54 0.50
C LEU A 59 10.76 20.83 -0.04
N PHE A 60 10.93 22.02 -0.58
CA PHE A 60 12.19 22.47 -1.16
C PHE A 60 12.68 23.73 -0.46
N ARG A 61 13.99 23.90 -0.45
CA ARG A 61 14.70 25.11 -0.05
C ARG A 61 15.29 25.77 -1.30
N PHE A 62 15.31 27.09 -1.33
CA PHE A 62 16.09 27.84 -2.33
C PHE A 62 16.56 29.17 -1.74
N GLU A 63 17.67 29.66 -2.27
CA GLU A 63 18.28 30.92 -1.85
C GLU A 63 18.14 31.99 -2.93
N MET A 64 18.01 33.24 -2.47
CA MET A 64 17.95 34.43 -3.30
C MET A 64 18.88 35.48 -2.72
N ASP A 65 19.63 36.19 -3.57
CA ASP A 65 20.47 37.30 -3.12
C ASP A 65 19.59 38.44 -2.57
N ASP A 66 20.04 39.18 -1.55
CA ASP A 66 19.22 40.24 -0.92
C ASP A 66 18.71 41.30 -1.91
N GLY A 67 19.48 41.62 -2.96
CA GLY A 67 19.03 42.54 -4.02
C GLY A 67 17.90 41.96 -4.89
N ASP A 68 17.69 40.66 -4.80
CA ASP A 68 16.69 39.86 -5.49
C ASP A 68 15.65 39.26 -4.52
N ALA A 69 15.77 39.48 -3.21
CA ALA A 69 14.86 39.01 -2.17
C ALA A 69 13.55 39.82 -2.19
N ASP A 70 12.84 39.65 -3.30
CA ASP A 70 11.52 40.17 -3.57
C ASP A 70 10.59 38.96 -3.77
N ASP A 71 9.49 38.95 -3.02
CA ASP A 71 8.45 37.93 -3.13
C ASP A 71 7.91 37.80 -4.56
N SER A 72 8.02 38.83 -5.39
CA SER A 72 7.69 38.76 -6.81
C SER A 72 8.58 37.77 -7.59
N LYS A 73 9.89 37.74 -7.29
CA LYS A 73 10.86 36.83 -7.91
C LYS A 73 10.76 35.43 -7.32
N ALA A 74 10.55 35.30 -6.01
CA ALA A 74 10.22 34.01 -5.39
C ALA A 74 8.93 33.41 -5.98
N ARG A 75 7.93 34.26 -6.26
CA ARG A 75 6.70 33.87 -6.96
C ARG A 75 6.96 33.37 -8.38
N GLN A 76 7.96 33.89 -9.10
CA GLN A 76 8.33 33.36 -10.42
C GLN A 76 8.85 31.93 -10.34
N ILE A 77 9.59 31.56 -9.29
CA ILE A 77 10.02 30.17 -9.06
C ILE A 77 8.79 29.29 -8.80
N CYS A 78 7.88 29.73 -7.93
CA CYS A 78 6.61 29.03 -7.68
C CYS A 78 5.78 28.85 -8.97
N ASN A 79 5.69 29.90 -9.80
CA ASN A 79 5.00 29.84 -11.08
C ASN A 79 5.69 28.90 -12.06
N SER A 80 7.03 28.82 -12.04
CA SER A 80 7.79 27.89 -12.88
C SER A 80 7.51 26.42 -12.52
N VAL A 81 7.39 26.11 -11.23
CA VAL A 81 6.95 24.78 -10.76
C VAL A 81 5.55 24.46 -11.27
N MET A 82 4.59 25.37 -11.08
CA MET A 82 3.22 25.19 -11.58
C MET A 82 3.16 25.02 -13.10
N ASP A 83 3.92 25.83 -13.84
CA ASP A 83 3.97 25.79 -15.30
C ASP A 83 4.56 24.48 -15.81
N CYS A 84 5.61 23.98 -15.15
CA CYS A 84 6.21 22.69 -15.47
C CYS A 84 5.16 21.57 -15.39
N LEU A 85 4.38 21.52 -14.30
CA LEU A 85 3.35 20.50 -14.08
C LEU A 85 2.16 20.68 -15.03
N LYS A 86 1.71 21.92 -15.28
CA LYS A 86 0.58 22.23 -16.18
C LYS A 86 0.88 21.97 -17.65
N LYS A 87 2.13 22.12 -18.07
CA LYS A 87 2.56 21.93 -19.47
C LYS A 87 2.98 20.49 -19.77
N ASP A 88 3.43 19.72 -18.78
CA ASP A 88 3.78 18.31 -18.99
C ASP A 88 2.52 17.49 -19.37
N PRO A 89 2.55 16.72 -20.47
CA PRO A 89 1.42 15.92 -20.92
C PRO A 89 0.87 14.93 -19.89
N ARG A 90 1.71 14.47 -18.96
CA ARG A 90 1.37 13.48 -17.93
C ARG A 90 0.77 14.15 -16.69
N PHE A 91 1.37 15.26 -16.24
CA PHE A 91 1.00 15.92 -14.98
C PHE A 91 -0.18 16.89 -15.10
N LYS A 92 -0.46 17.44 -16.29
CA LYS A 92 -1.57 18.38 -16.52
C LYS A 92 -2.97 17.83 -16.18
N HIS A 93 -3.07 16.53 -15.96
CA HIS A 93 -4.30 15.82 -15.63
C HIS A 93 -4.50 15.57 -14.12
N ALA A 94 -3.48 15.85 -13.31
CA ALA A 94 -3.53 15.81 -11.86
C ALA A 94 -3.69 17.23 -11.29
N THR A 95 -4.12 17.30 -10.02
CA THR A 95 -4.25 18.56 -9.28
C THR A 95 -3.07 18.74 -8.33
N PHE A 96 -2.40 19.88 -8.40
CA PHE A 96 -1.28 20.24 -7.55
C PHE A 96 -1.54 21.57 -6.87
N VAL A 97 -1.14 21.66 -5.60
CA VAL A 97 -1.02 22.90 -4.84
C VAL A 97 0.46 23.23 -4.68
N VAL A 98 0.81 24.51 -4.77
CA VAL A 98 2.20 24.98 -4.69
C VAL A 98 2.20 26.34 -4.01
N ASP A 99 2.89 26.43 -2.88
CA ASP A 99 3.07 27.66 -2.11
C ASP A 99 4.52 27.79 -1.64
N PHE A 100 4.90 29.02 -1.29
CA PHE A 100 6.22 29.34 -0.77
C PHE A 100 6.13 30.31 0.43
N LEU A 101 7.21 30.37 1.20
CA LEU A 101 7.36 31.23 2.37
C LEU A 101 8.83 31.60 2.54
N ARG A 102 9.11 32.86 2.91
CA ARG A 102 10.43 33.29 3.35
C ARG A 102 10.73 32.70 4.72
N ALA A 103 11.95 32.24 4.94
CA ALA A 103 12.37 31.67 6.22
C ALA A 103 12.66 32.77 7.24
N GLU A 104 11.61 33.28 7.87
CA GLU A 104 11.71 34.28 8.97
C GLU A 104 11.54 33.63 10.36
N ASP A 105 10.75 32.55 10.42
CA ASP A 105 10.48 31.77 11.63
C ASP A 105 11.35 30.50 11.71
N ASP A 106 11.21 29.76 12.82
CA ASP A 106 11.78 28.43 12.96
C ASP A 106 11.21 27.43 11.93
N PHE A 107 11.95 26.34 11.71
CA PHE A 107 11.63 25.37 10.67
C PHE A 107 10.24 24.72 10.83
N ILE A 108 9.78 24.50 12.07
CA ILE A 108 8.47 23.89 12.34
C ILE A 108 7.37 24.87 11.92
N THR A 109 7.47 26.12 12.38
CA THR A 109 6.52 27.18 12.03
C THR A 109 6.42 27.39 10.52
N VAL A 110 7.56 27.40 9.81
CA VAL A 110 7.59 27.48 8.35
C VAL A 110 6.88 26.28 7.70
N ARG A 111 7.15 25.06 8.16
CA ARG A 111 6.56 23.82 7.61
C ARG A 111 5.05 23.79 7.77
N GLU A 112 4.55 24.06 8.97
CA GLU A 112 3.12 24.06 9.28
C GLU A 112 2.38 25.19 8.55
N THR A 113 3.00 26.37 8.43
CA THR A 113 2.44 27.49 7.66
C THR A 113 2.29 27.12 6.18
N LEU A 114 3.31 26.50 5.57
CA LEU A 114 3.23 26.03 4.19
C LEU A 114 2.17 24.95 3.99
N LEU A 115 2.06 24.01 4.93
CA LEU A 115 1.01 22.99 4.92
C LEU A 115 -0.39 23.64 4.98
N ALA A 116 -0.60 24.59 5.89
CA ALA A 116 -1.86 25.31 6.01
C ALA A 116 -2.22 26.08 4.73
N LYS A 117 -1.24 26.77 4.11
CA LYS A 117 -1.43 27.45 2.82
C LYS A 117 -1.84 26.49 1.71
N ASN A 118 -1.17 25.35 1.59
CA ASN A 118 -1.52 24.31 0.61
C ASN A 118 -2.91 23.73 0.86
N ARG A 119 -3.30 23.46 2.11
CA ARG A 119 -4.67 23.00 2.45
C ARG A 119 -5.72 24.04 2.10
N PHE A 120 -5.45 25.32 2.35
CA PHE A 120 -6.34 26.40 1.93
C PHE A 120 -6.47 26.50 0.40
N GLN A 121 -5.38 26.35 -0.34
CA GLN A 121 -5.41 26.29 -1.80
C GLN A 121 -6.21 25.06 -2.29
N GLN A 122 -6.05 23.90 -1.64
CA GLN A 122 -6.80 22.68 -1.97
C GLN A 122 -8.31 22.88 -1.79
N MET A 123 -8.76 23.49 -0.68
CA MET A 123 -10.18 23.77 -0.43
C MET A 123 -10.81 24.69 -1.48
N ARG A 124 -10.00 25.48 -2.19
CA ARG A 124 -10.42 26.40 -3.25
C ARG A 124 -10.20 25.85 -4.66
N SER A 125 -9.78 24.60 -4.78
CA SER A 125 -9.44 23.97 -6.06
C SER A 125 -10.47 22.89 -6.44
N PRO A 126 -10.76 22.70 -7.74
CA PRO A 126 -11.57 21.56 -8.18
C PRO A 126 -10.95 20.21 -7.79
N THR A 127 -11.80 19.23 -7.53
CA THR A 127 -11.38 17.86 -7.20
C THR A 127 -10.68 17.14 -8.37
N VAL A 128 -11.01 17.53 -9.61
CA VAL A 128 -10.43 16.95 -10.84
C VAL A 128 -9.84 18.05 -11.70
N ALA A 129 -8.75 17.75 -12.41
CA ALA A 129 -8.21 18.65 -13.42
C ALA A 129 -9.22 18.81 -14.57
N VAL A 130 -9.77 20.02 -14.71
CA VAL A 130 -10.80 20.32 -15.71
C VAL A 130 -10.16 20.29 -17.11
N PRO A 131 -10.63 19.43 -18.03
CA PRO A 131 -10.09 19.36 -19.37
C PRO A 131 -10.35 20.65 -20.13
N LYS A 132 -9.48 20.97 -21.10
CA LYS A 132 -9.75 22.08 -22.03
C LYS A 132 -11.06 21.82 -22.79
N THR A 133 -11.85 22.87 -23.01
CA THR A 133 -13.08 22.79 -23.79
C THR A 133 -12.79 22.22 -25.17
N SER A 134 -13.42 21.10 -25.50
CA SER A 134 -13.34 20.49 -26.83
C SER A 134 -14.39 21.08 -27.75
N ARG A 135 -14.02 21.40 -29.00
CA ARG A 135 -14.96 21.77 -30.06
C ARG A 135 -15.49 20.55 -30.85
N VAL A 136 -15.03 19.35 -30.50
CA VAL A 136 -15.46 18.11 -31.15
C VAL A 136 -16.93 17.87 -30.79
N LYS A 137 -17.78 17.73 -31.82
CA LYS A 137 -19.18 17.31 -31.64
C LYS A 137 -19.23 15.80 -31.37
N ASN A 138 -20.19 15.35 -30.56
CA ASN A 138 -20.40 13.93 -30.21
C ASN A 138 -19.26 13.27 -29.40
N VAL A 139 -18.68 14.01 -28.46
CA VAL A 139 -17.70 13.43 -27.53
C VAL A 139 -18.42 12.57 -26.49
N VAL A 140 -18.02 11.30 -26.39
CA VAL A 140 -18.52 10.38 -25.37
C VAL A 140 -17.63 10.43 -24.12
N PRO A 141 -18.17 10.13 -22.92
CA PRO A 141 -17.35 9.93 -21.72
C PRO A 141 -16.34 8.81 -21.93
N CYS A 142 -15.19 8.91 -21.26
CA CYS A 142 -14.19 7.85 -21.20
C CYS A 142 -14.78 6.58 -20.58
N GLU A 143 -14.58 5.44 -21.25
CA GLU A 143 -15.09 4.14 -20.79
C GLU A 143 -14.38 3.58 -19.54
N LEU A 144 -13.29 4.23 -19.09
CA LEU A 144 -12.51 3.80 -17.93
C LEU A 144 -12.62 4.73 -16.73
N ASP A 145 -12.69 6.05 -16.92
CA ASP A 145 -12.87 7.02 -15.83
C ASP A 145 -14.30 7.58 -15.71
N GLY A 146 -15.14 7.38 -16.73
CA GLY A 146 -16.55 7.79 -16.73
C GLY A 146 -16.80 9.30 -16.73
N VAL A 147 -15.75 10.13 -16.69
CA VAL A 147 -15.87 11.57 -16.42
C VAL A 147 -15.30 12.39 -17.58
N ARG A 148 -14.09 12.08 -18.03
CA ARG A 148 -13.36 12.91 -18.99
C ARG A 148 -13.72 12.54 -20.43
N PRO A 149 -13.62 13.48 -21.39
CA PRO A 149 -13.90 13.21 -22.79
C PRO A 149 -12.98 12.14 -23.37
N ALA A 150 -13.55 11.15 -24.06
CA ALA A 150 -12.78 10.11 -24.74
C ALA A 150 -12.16 10.66 -26.03
N VAL A 151 -10.83 10.57 -26.14
CA VAL A 151 -10.04 11.13 -27.26
C VAL A 151 -8.95 10.18 -27.78
N LYS A 152 -8.78 9.01 -27.16
CA LYS A 152 -7.78 7.99 -27.53
C LYS A 152 -8.42 6.60 -27.59
N ALA A 153 -7.79 5.70 -28.34
CA ALA A 153 -8.04 4.27 -28.23
C ALA A 153 -7.16 3.70 -27.11
N GLY A 154 -7.78 2.92 -26.22
CA GLY A 154 -7.20 2.36 -25.02
C GLY A 154 -7.10 0.84 -25.07
N PRO A 155 -6.87 0.19 -23.91
CA PRO A 155 -6.77 -1.26 -23.83
C PRO A 155 -8.05 -1.92 -24.36
N LYS A 156 -7.90 -2.98 -25.14
CA LYS A 156 -8.99 -3.73 -25.78
C LYS A 156 -9.90 -2.85 -26.68
N GLY A 157 -9.36 -1.76 -27.23
CA GLY A 157 -10.09 -0.88 -28.15
C GLY A 157 -11.05 0.11 -27.48
N LYS A 158 -11.09 0.16 -26.14
CA LYS A 158 -11.94 1.11 -25.39
C LYS A 158 -11.62 2.57 -25.74
N LYS A 159 -12.63 3.42 -25.87
CA LYS A 159 -12.48 4.86 -26.03
C LYS A 159 -12.18 5.50 -24.67
N ILE A 160 -10.99 6.06 -24.54
CA ILE A 160 -10.48 6.58 -23.25
C ILE A 160 -10.04 8.04 -23.32
N SER A 161 -9.99 8.69 -22.17
CA SER A 161 -9.49 10.06 -22.04
C SER A 161 -7.97 10.11 -22.20
N GLU A 162 -7.45 11.30 -22.52
CA GLU A 162 -6.01 11.54 -22.55
C GLU A 162 -5.36 11.24 -21.19
N SER A 163 -6.03 11.60 -20.08
CA SER A 163 -5.56 11.31 -18.72
C SER A 163 -5.35 9.81 -18.49
N VAL A 164 -6.37 9.01 -18.85
CA VAL A 164 -6.30 7.56 -18.72
C VAL A 164 -5.22 6.98 -19.62
N TRP A 165 -5.09 7.47 -20.85
CA TRP A 165 -4.07 6.98 -21.79
C TRP A 165 -2.64 7.25 -21.29
N GLN A 166 -2.37 8.45 -20.80
CA GLN A 166 -1.05 8.83 -20.26
C GLN A 166 -0.69 7.96 -19.05
N ARG A 167 -1.62 7.83 -18.09
CA ARG A 167 -1.44 6.96 -16.92
C ARG A 167 -1.25 5.50 -17.32
N TRP A 168 -2.11 4.98 -18.20
CA TRP A 168 -2.04 3.58 -18.66
C TRP A 168 -0.69 3.25 -19.31
N LYS A 169 -0.25 4.10 -20.26
CA LYS A 169 1.03 3.92 -20.95
C LYS A 169 2.19 3.96 -19.96
N TYR A 170 2.25 5.02 -19.16
CA TYR A 170 3.33 5.22 -18.19
C TYR A 170 3.37 4.10 -17.14
N GLY A 171 2.22 3.66 -16.63
CA GLY A 171 2.16 2.56 -15.66
C GLY A 171 2.62 1.21 -16.21
N ARG A 172 2.49 0.95 -17.52
CA ARG A 172 3.04 -0.26 -18.15
C ARG A 172 4.54 -0.17 -18.33
N GLU A 173 5.04 0.97 -18.78
CA GLU A 173 6.47 1.22 -18.98
C GLU A 173 7.22 1.19 -17.64
N GLU A 174 6.73 1.95 -16.65
CA GLU A 174 7.39 2.07 -15.35
C GLU A 174 7.29 0.81 -14.49
N LYS A 175 6.27 -0.04 -14.67
CA LYS A 175 6.18 -1.29 -13.89
C LYS A 175 7.46 -2.12 -14.00
N GLN A 176 8.02 -2.23 -15.20
CA GLN A 176 9.18 -3.07 -15.45
C GLN A 176 10.47 -2.47 -14.87
N GLU A 177 10.47 -1.16 -14.65
CA GLU A 177 11.68 -0.39 -14.33
C GLU A 177 11.67 0.12 -12.87
N PHE A 178 10.49 0.26 -12.27
CA PHE A 178 10.28 0.84 -10.94
C PHE A 178 11.16 0.19 -9.86
N TYR A 179 11.16 -1.13 -9.77
CA TYR A 179 11.93 -1.85 -8.76
C TYR A 179 13.44 -1.62 -8.93
N ARG A 180 13.92 -1.58 -10.18
CA ARG A 180 15.32 -1.29 -10.49
C ARG A 180 15.68 0.14 -10.08
N LYS A 181 14.84 1.12 -10.42
CA LYS A 181 14.97 2.53 -10.00
C LYS A 181 14.99 2.71 -8.48
N GLU A 182 14.21 1.93 -7.74
CA GLU A 182 14.22 2.00 -6.28
C GLU A 182 15.49 1.37 -5.69
N LEU A 183 15.94 0.21 -6.20
CA LEU A 183 17.13 -0.46 -5.67
C LEU A 183 18.41 0.36 -5.89
N VAL A 184 18.59 1.05 -7.02
CA VAL A 184 19.79 1.88 -7.27
C VAL A 184 19.90 3.10 -6.35
N LYS A 185 18.82 3.45 -5.62
CA LYS A 185 18.84 4.51 -4.60
C LYS A 185 19.41 4.02 -3.26
N LEU A 186 19.62 2.71 -3.07
CA LEU A 186 20.31 2.18 -1.90
C LEU A 186 21.82 2.42 -1.99
N LYS A 187 22.41 2.85 -0.87
CA LYS A 187 23.87 2.86 -0.73
C LYS A 187 24.40 1.44 -1.00
N LYS A 188 25.48 1.32 -1.80
CA LYS A 188 26.13 0.06 -2.20
C LYS A 188 25.35 -0.83 -3.18
N VAL A 189 24.32 -0.30 -3.84
CA VAL A 189 23.67 -0.98 -4.98
C VAL A 189 23.86 -0.11 -6.22
N ASP A 190 24.73 -0.55 -7.12
CA ASP A 190 24.90 0.09 -8.41
C ASP A 190 23.88 -0.43 -9.44
N GLN A 191 23.93 0.13 -10.64
CA GLN A 191 23.07 -0.27 -11.77
C GLN A 191 23.19 -1.76 -12.11
N LYS A 192 24.40 -2.31 -12.05
CA LYS A 192 24.67 -3.70 -12.39
C LYS A 192 24.04 -4.64 -11.36
N LYS A 193 24.30 -4.38 -10.08
CA LYS A 193 23.75 -5.15 -8.95
C LYS A 193 22.24 -5.04 -8.87
N ALA A 194 21.66 -3.88 -9.17
CA ALA A 194 20.21 -3.73 -9.26
C ALA A 194 19.63 -4.63 -10.36
N SER A 195 20.23 -4.65 -11.56
CA SER A 195 19.80 -5.55 -12.65
C SER A 195 19.99 -7.03 -12.30
N GLU A 196 21.02 -7.39 -11.54
CA GLU A 196 21.23 -8.75 -11.03
C GLU A 196 20.23 -9.15 -9.94
N LEU A 197 19.61 -8.20 -9.24
CA LEU A 197 18.64 -8.44 -8.16
C LEU A 197 17.19 -8.34 -8.62
N VAL A 198 16.91 -7.52 -9.64
CA VAL A 198 15.55 -7.31 -10.13
C VAL A 198 15.22 -8.38 -11.17
N PRO A 199 14.06 -9.03 -11.04
CA PRO A 199 13.48 -9.84 -12.12
C PRO A 199 13.46 -9.15 -13.48
N LEU A 200 13.56 -9.93 -14.56
CA LEU A 200 13.53 -9.37 -15.92
C LEU A 200 12.18 -8.73 -16.27
N ASN A 201 11.08 -9.37 -15.89
CA ASN A 201 9.73 -8.92 -16.21
C ASN A 201 8.76 -9.24 -15.07
N PHE A 202 7.70 -8.43 -14.96
CA PHE A 202 6.60 -8.60 -14.01
C PHE A 202 5.26 -8.71 -14.73
N ALA A 203 4.34 -9.50 -14.17
CA ALA A 203 3.01 -9.78 -14.73
C ALA A 203 2.22 -8.49 -15.00
N ASN A 204 1.54 -8.33 -16.14
CA ASN A 204 0.93 -7.03 -16.46
C ASN A 204 -0.50 -6.84 -15.94
N ASP A 205 -1.19 -7.93 -15.63
CA ASP A 205 -2.57 -7.97 -15.16
C ASP A 205 -2.76 -9.00 -14.04
N PHE A 206 -3.89 -8.92 -13.34
CA PHE A 206 -4.15 -9.79 -12.19
C PHE A 206 -4.45 -11.24 -12.58
N ASP A 207 -4.94 -11.48 -13.80
CA ASP A 207 -5.16 -12.84 -14.28
C ASP A 207 -3.83 -13.57 -14.36
N GLU A 208 -2.85 -12.98 -15.06
CA GLU A 208 -1.50 -13.50 -15.11
C GLU A 208 -0.87 -13.61 -13.71
N LEU A 209 -1.03 -12.59 -12.88
CA LEU A 209 -0.48 -12.57 -11.52
C LEU A 209 -1.00 -13.75 -10.69
N THR A 210 -2.27 -14.13 -10.82
CA THR A 210 -2.95 -15.12 -9.96
C THR A 210 -3.24 -16.47 -10.63
N SER A 211 -2.95 -16.62 -11.92
CA SER A 211 -3.23 -17.85 -12.65
C SER A 211 -2.20 -18.92 -12.34
N ASP A 212 -2.60 -19.87 -11.49
CA ASP A 212 -1.92 -21.15 -11.28
C ASP A 212 -2.93 -22.22 -10.89
N ARG A 213 -3.21 -23.18 -11.78
CA ARG A 213 -4.19 -24.26 -11.51
C ARG A 213 -3.70 -25.28 -10.50
N SER A 214 -2.38 -25.41 -10.32
CA SER A 214 -1.81 -26.33 -9.34
C SER A 214 -2.13 -25.91 -7.89
N ARG A 215 -2.52 -24.65 -7.69
CA ARG A 215 -2.91 -24.07 -6.40
C ARG A 215 -4.37 -24.33 -6.02
N GLY A 216 -5.09 -25.15 -6.78
CA GLY A 216 -6.44 -25.59 -6.45
C GLY A 216 -7.41 -24.43 -6.27
N ASN A 217 -8.02 -24.31 -5.09
CA ASN A 217 -9.02 -23.27 -4.80
C ASN A 217 -8.42 -21.85 -4.65
N LEU A 218 -7.09 -21.73 -4.56
CA LEU A 218 -6.41 -20.44 -4.58
C LEU A 218 -6.13 -19.95 -6.01
N HIS A 219 -6.42 -20.76 -7.03
CA HIS A 219 -6.38 -20.31 -8.42
C HIS A 219 -7.22 -19.04 -8.59
N HIS A 220 -6.64 -18.01 -9.22
CA HIS A 220 -7.29 -16.71 -9.43
C HIS A 220 -7.60 -15.90 -8.16
N LYS A 221 -7.07 -16.31 -7.00
CA LYS A 221 -7.13 -15.53 -5.76
C LYS A 221 -5.85 -14.70 -5.59
N MET A 222 -6.01 -13.48 -5.10
CA MET A 222 -4.93 -12.57 -4.73
C MET A 222 -5.02 -12.19 -3.26
N ALA A 223 -3.88 -11.77 -2.71
CA ALA A 223 -3.80 -11.02 -1.46
C ALA A 223 -3.51 -9.55 -1.78
N VAL A 224 -4.33 -8.66 -1.25
CA VAL A 224 -4.08 -7.20 -1.27
C VAL A 224 -3.62 -6.81 0.12
N ILE A 225 -2.38 -6.32 0.21
CA ILE A 225 -1.71 -5.98 1.46
C ILE A 225 -1.58 -4.46 1.51
N TYR A 226 -2.09 -3.84 2.57
CA TYR A 226 -1.82 -2.47 2.94
C TYR A 226 -1.00 -2.44 4.24
N LEU A 227 0.03 -1.60 4.27
CA LEU A 227 0.89 -1.36 5.42
C LEU A 227 1.02 0.14 5.60
N ASP A 228 1.03 0.58 6.85
CA ASP A 228 1.12 1.99 7.19
C ASP A 228 1.78 2.18 8.56
N GLY A 229 2.65 3.19 8.66
CA GLY A 229 3.42 3.48 9.87
C GLY A 229 2.53 3.94 11.03
N ASN A 230 2.84 3.49 12.24
CA ASN A 230 2.11 3.89 13.43
C ASN A 230 2.69 5.18 14.00
N GLY A 231 1.93 6.27 13.90
CA GLY A 231 2.28 7.54 14.55
C GLY A 231 3.52 8.23 13.95
N PHE A 232 3.97 7.88 12.75
CA PHE A 232 5.19 8.45 12.17
C PHE A 232 5.10 9.97 11.98
N GLY A 233 3.92 10.52 11.71
CA GLY A 233 3.69 11.96 11.66
C GLY A 233 3.81 12.66 13.04
N GLY A 234 3.38 11.98 14.10
CA GLY A 234 3.59 12.44 15.49
C GLY A 234 5.08 12.41 15.85
N LEU A 235 5.75 11.29 15.57
CA LEU A 235 7.19 11.14 15.77
C LEU A 235 8.01 12.21 15.01
N GLN A 236 7.64 12.52 13.77
CA GLN A 236 8.25 13.62 13.01
C GLN A 236 8.02 14.99 13.66
N SER A 237 6.87 15.21 14.28
CA SER A 237 6.57 16.47 14.95
C SER A 237 7.36 16.64 16.25
N ASP A 238 7.53 15.54 16.99
CA ASP A 238 8.20 15.54 18.28
C ASP A 238 9.74 15.54 18.16
N VAL A 239 10.27 14.80 17.18
CA VAL A 239 11.73 14.58 17.03
C VAL A 239 12.33 15.43 15.91
N CYS A 240 11.65 15.64 14.78
CA CYS A 240 12.24 16.30 13.61
C CYS A 240 12.08 17.83 13.65
N ASN A 241 12.63 18.47 14.69
CA ASN A 241 12.56 19.92 14.90
C ASN A 241 13.51 20.75 14.02
N THR A 242 14.43 20.09 13.30
CA THR A 242 15.33 20.74 12.34
C THR A 242 15.20 20.12 10.96
N ARG A 243 15.59 20.89 9.94
CA ARG A 243 15.73 20.42 8.56
C ARG A 243 16.51 19.10 8.48
N LYS A 244 17.64 19.03 9.19
CA LYS A 244 18.55 17.88 9.14
C LYS A 244 17.90 16.63 9.70
N LEU A 245 17.19 16.73 10.82
CA LEU A 245 16.48 15.59 11.42
C LEU A 245 15.33 15.12 10.53
N GLN A 246 14.61 16.04 9.87
CA GLN A 246 13.58 15.67 8.88
C GLN A 246 14.19 14.92 7.68
N GLU A 247 15.31 15.40 7.14
CA GLU A 247 16.04 14.73 6.04
C GLU A 247 16.52 13.33 6.45
N ASP A 248 17.02 13.19 7.69
CA ASP A 248 17.52 11.93 8.23
C ASP A 248 16.38 10.93 8.49
N PHE A 249 15.23 11.38 8.99
CA PHE A 249 14.02 10.54 9.14
C PHE A 249 13.57 10.00 7.77
N ASP A 250 13.33 10.89 6.82
CA ASP A 250 12.91 10.54 5.45
C ASP A 250 13.85 9.53 4.80
N THR A 251 15.16 9.76 4.95
CA THR A 251 16.20 8.90 4.39
C THR A 251 16.17 7.53 5.06
N THR A 252 15.99 7.49 6.38
CA THR A 252 15.92 6.25 7.17
C THR A 252 14.74 5.39 6.73
N ILE A 253 13.52 5.94 6.71
CA ILE A 253 12.31 5.20 6.30
C ILE A 253 12.43 4.72 4.84
N LYS A 254 12.95 5.56 3.94
CA LYS A 254 13.19 5.15 2.54
C LYS A 254 14.21 4.01 2.44
N ASN A 255 15.25 4.01 3.25
CA ASN A 255 16.25 2.95 3.23
C ASN A 255 15.71 1.63 3.80
N TYR A 256 14.92 1.68 4.86
CA TYR A 256 14.24 0.50 5.40
C TYR A 256 13.34 -0.18 4.38
N ARG A 257 12.43 0.58 3.75
CA ARG A 257 11.53 0.04 2.71
C ARG A 257 12.28 -0.52 1.51
N ARG A 258 13.34 0.15 1.05
CA ARG A 258 14.18 -0.36 -0.04
C ARG A 258 14.98 -1.59 0.37
N GLY A 259 15.42 -1.66 1.63
CA GLY A 259 16.06 -2.84 2.23
C GLY A 259 15.13 -4.04 2.13
N PHE A 260 13.89 -3.88 2.60
CA PHE A 260 12.86 -4.91 2.49
C PHE A 260 12.59 -5.30 1.04
N LEU A 261 12.41 -4.31 0.16
CA LEU A 261 12.16 -4.59 -1.26
C LEU A 261 13.30 -5.40 -1.88
N LYS A 262 14.55 -5.09 -1.54
CA LYS A 262 15.72 -5.84 -1.98
C LYS A 262 15.67 -7.28 -1.49
N THR A 263 15.34 -7.50 -0.21
CA THR A 263 15.17 -8.83 0.38
C THR A 263 14.10 -9.63 -0.35
N LEU A 264 12.93 -9.03 -0.56
CA LEU A 264 11.81 -9.65 -1.26
C LEU A 264 12.17 -10.03 -2.70
N LEU A 265 12.76 -9.11 -3.46
CA LEU A 265 13.14 -9.36 -4.86
C LEU A 265 14.21 -10.46 -4.97
N SER A 266 15.12 -10.56 -4.00
CA SER A 266 16.09 -11.66 -3.94
C SER A 266 15.39 -13.00 -3.71
N GLU A 267 14.48 -13.08 -2.74
CA GLU A 267 13.72 -14.30 -2.46
C GLU A 267 12.91 -14.75 -3.69
N MET A 268 12.32 -13.80 -4.41
CA MET A 268 11.52 -14.09 -5.60
C MET A 268 12.30 -14.86 -6.67
N LYS A 269 13.60 -14.58 -6.84
CA LYS A 269 14.43 -15.21 -7.89
C LYS A 269 14.67 -16.69 -7.67
N ASP A 270 14.71 -17.10 -6.41
CA ASP A 270 15.08 -18.47 -6.03
C ASP A 270 13.87 -19.41 -5.95
N ARG A 271 12.68 -18.92 -6.28
CA ARG A 271 11.40 -19.56 -5.93
C ARG A 271 10.40 -19.56 -7.09
N LYS A 272 10.08 -20.75 -7.61
CA LYS A 272 9.21 -20.93 -8.78
C LYS A 272 7.79 -20.42 -8.58
N GLU A 273 7.29 -20.39 -7.35
CA GLU A 273 5.95 -19.91 -7.02
C GLU A 273 5.73 -18.42 -7.30
N TRP A 274 6.81 -17.66 -7.46
CA TRP A 274 6.79 -16.25 -7.84
C TRP A 274 6.71 -16.02 -9.34
N ILE A 275 6.86 -17.07 -10.15
CA ILE A 275 6.98 -16.97 -11.61
C ILE A 275 5.67 -17.42 -12.25
N SER A 276 5.19 -16.65 -13.23
CA SER A 276 3.99 -16.97 -14.02
C SER A 276 4.31 -18.02 -15.09
N ALA A 277 3.29 -18.61 -15.70
CA ALA A 277 3.49 -19.49 -16.85
C ALA A 277 4.11 -18.78 -18.08
N LYS A 278 4.23 -17.45 -18.04
CA LYS A 278 4.87 -16.61 -19.07
C LYS A 278 6.25 -16.08 -18.62
N ASP A 279 6.85 -16.69 -17.60
CA ASP A 279 8.14 -16.30 -17.01
C ASP A 279 8.18 -14.87 -16.45
N ASN A 280 7.02 -14.33 -16.07
CA ASN A 280 6.90 -13.01 -15.45
C ASN A 280 6.68 -13.14 -13.95
N TYR A 281 7.29 -12.24 -13.18
CA TYR A 281 7.21 -12.30 -11.73
C TYR A 281 5.89 -11.73 -11.20
N ARG A 282 5.35 -12.36 -10.16
CA ARG A 282 4.01 -12.15 -9.59
C ARG A 282 4.03 -11.14 -8.44
N LEU A 283 4.38 -9.89 -8.75
CA LEU A 283 4.31 -8.77 -7.81
C LEU A 283 3.73 -7.52 -8.46
N GLU A 284 2.88 -6.84 -7.73
CA GLU A 284 2.28 -5.57 -8.11
C GLU A 284 2.37 -4.59 -6.94
N THR A 285 2.78 -3.35 -7.23
CA THR A 285 2.89 -2.27 -6.25
C THR A 285 1.98 -1.14 -6.68
N LEU A 286 0.90 -0.92 -5.94
CA LEU A 286 -0.07 0.15 -6.23
C LEU A 286 0.27 1.46 -5.54
N LEU A 287 0.92 1.39 -4.38
CA LEU A 287 1.27 2.56 -3.58
C LEU A 287 2.65 2.32 -2.97
N TRP A 288 3.54 3.29 -3.16
CA TRP A 288 4.89 3.29 -2.64
C TRP A 288 5.23 4.68 -2.09
N GLY A 289 4.76 4.97 -0.87
CA GLY A 289 4.79 6.33 -0.30
C GLY A 289 5.32 6.34 1.12
N GLY A 290 5.98 7.42 1.54
CA GLY A 290 6.42 7.66 2.94
C GLY A 290 6.63 6.42 3.79
N ASP A 291 5.59 6.06 4.53
CA ASP A 291 5.39 4.86 5.34
C ASP A 291 4.28 3.93 4.82
N GLU A 292 3.42 4.43 3.93
CA GLU A 292 2.36 3.64 3.28
C GLU A 292 2.85 2.75 2.12
N ILE A 293 2.39 1.50 2.08
CA ILE A 293 2.65 0.55 1.00
C ILE A 293 1.36 -0.19 0.63
N ILE A 294 1.10 -0.37 -0.67
CA ILE A 294 0.10 -1.34 -1.16
C ILE A 294 0.75 -2.32 -2.12
N TRP A 295 0.76 -3.60 -1.73
CA TRP A 295 1.19 -4.71 -2.57
C TRP A 295 0.03 -5.62 -2.96
N ILE A 296 0.14 -6.23 -4.13
CA ILE A 296 -0.74 -7.30 -4.57
C ILE A 296 0.13 -8.46 -5.04
N VAL A 297 -0.15 -9.62 -4.44
CA VAL A 297 0.52 -10.89 -4.73
C VAL A 297 -0.54 -11.98 -4.86
N PRO A 298 -0.20 -13.15 -5.43
CA PRO A 298 -1.06 -14.32 -5.33
C PRO A 298 -1.47 -14.62 -3.89
N ALA A 299 -2.69 -15.14 -3.70
CA ALA A 299 -3.20 -15.41 -2.35
C ALA A 299 -2.28 -16.35 -1.55
N TRP A 300 -1.66 -17.33 -2.20
CA TRP A 300 -0.72 -18.27 -1.58
C TRP A 300 0.63 -17.63 -1.19
N LEU A 301 0.89 -16.38 -1.55
CA LEU A 301 2.09 -15.64 -1.14
C LEU A 301 1.78 -14.55 -0.11
N GLY A 302 0.50 -14.21 0.08
CA GLY A 302 0.08 -13.07 0.90
C GLY A 302 0.57 -13.13 2.34
N TRP A 303 0.34 -14.27 3.01
CA TRP A 303 0.79 -14.46 4.41
C TRP A 303 2.30 -14.38 4.53
N ARG A 304 3.03 -15.02 3.61
CA ARG A 304 4.49 -15.05 3.60
C ARG A 304 5.09 -13.65 3.46
N VAL A 305 4.59 -12.84 2.53
CA VAL A 305 5.05 -11.46 2.31
C VAL A 305 4.81 -10.60 3.55
N LEU A 306 3.62 -10.68 4.14
CA LEU A 306 3.28 -9.88 5.31
C LEU A 306 4.10 -10.31 6.55
N LYS A 307 4.23 -11.63 6.79
CA LYS A 307 5.12 -12.18 7.83
C LYS A 307 6.55 -11.63 7.66
N ARG A 308 7.09 -11.71 6.44
CA ARG A 308 8.45 -11.26 6.16
C ARG A 308 8.64 -9.77 6.43
N PHE A 309 7.63 -8.96 6.13
CA PHE A 309 7.66 -7.52 6.43
C PHE A 309 7.71 -7.26 7.94
N TYR A 310 6.92 -7.98 8.74
CA TYR A 310 6.93 -7.80 10.19
C TYR A 310 8.21 -8.30 10.85
N GLU A 311 8.79 -9.40 10.35
CA GLU A 311 10.11 -9.86 10.79
C GLU A 311 11.20 -8.81 10.51
N GLU A 312 11.21 -8.21 9.32
CA GLU A 312 12.24 -7.23 8.97
C GLU A 312 12.02 -5.88 9.65
N SER A 313 10.77 -5.46 9.84
CA SER A 313 10.43 -4.19 10.50
C SER A 313 10.50 -4.21 12.02
N GLU A 314 10.61 -5.39 12.64
CA GLU A 314 10.72 -5.51 14.09
C GLU A 314 11.89 -4.71 14.68
N SER A 315 13.02 -4.66 13.95
CA SER A 315 14.23 -3.94 14.35
C SER A 315 14.31 -2.51 13.83
N TRP A 316 13.25 -1.97 13.23
CA TRP A 316 13.27 -0.60 12.71
C TRP A 316 13.10 0.39 13.84
N GLU A 317 13.99 1.38 13.89
CA GLU A 317 13.97 2.41 14.91
C GLU A 317 14.46 3.75 14.33
N PHE A 318 14.07 4.84 14.98
CA PHE A 318 14.61 6.16 14.71
C PHE A 318 14.79 6.93 16.02
N HIS A 319 16.04 7.32 16.30
CA HIS A 319 16.40 8.01 17.55
C HIS A 319 15.88 7.29 18.82
N GLY A 320 16.02 5.97 18.86
CA GLY A 320 15.58 5.13 19.99
C GLY A 320 14.07 4.88 20.07
N ASN A 321 13.28 5.43 19.14
CA ASN A 321 11.85 5.13 19.03
C ASN A 321 11.65 3.98 18.05
N ARG A 322 10.94 2.92 18.47
CA ARG A 322 10.58 1.80 17.60
C ARG A 322 9.61 2.25 16.51
N LEU A 323 9.80 1.75 15.31
CA LEU A 323 8.95 2.03 14.16
C LEU A 323 8.05 0.83 13.88
N THR A 324 6.80 0.90 14.35
CA THR A 324 5.78 -0.13 14.19
C THR A 324 4.79 0.21 13.06
N HIS A 325 4.05 -0.79 12.59
CA HIS A 325 3.12 -0.66 11.47
C HIS A 325 1.78 -1.33 11.77
N GLY A 326 0.71 -0.71 11.27
CA GLY A 326 -0.60 -1.31 11.12
C GLY A 326 -0.74 -1.93 9.74
N GLY A 327 -1.25 -3.15 9.68
CA GLY A 327 -1.43 -3.88 8.43
C GLY A 327 -2.87 -4.31 8.17
N GLY A 328 -3.24 -4.35 6.90
CA GLY A 328 -4.49 -4.94 6.44
C GLY A 328 -4.24 -5.88 5.28
N ILE A 329 -4.77 -7.11 5.36
CA ILE A 329 -4.64 -8.10 4.27
C ILE A 329 -6.00 -8.64 3.86
N VAL A 330 -6.33 -8.50 2.58
CA VAL A 330 -7.58 -9.02 2.02
C VAL A 330 -7.28 -10.11 1.01
N PHE A 331 -7.86 -11.29 1.21
CA PHE A 331 -7.83 -12.37 0.24
C PHE A 331 -9.11 -12.34 -0.59
N CYS A 332 -9.01 -12.29 -1.92
CA CYS A 332 -10.17 -12.19 -2.79
C CYS A 332 -9.87 -12.71 -4.21
N HIS A 333 -10.91 -12.89 -5.03
CA HIS A 333 -10.73 -13.19 -6.45
C HIS A 333 -10.16 -11.97 -7.18
N HIS A 334 -9.29 -12.19 -8.17
CA HIS A 334 -8.67 -11.11 -8.98
C HIS A 334 -9.66 -10.19 -9.73
N ASN A 335 -10.93 -10.60 -9.86
CA ASN A 335 -11.97 -9.83 -10.54
C ASN A 335 -12.68 -8.85 -9.58
N ALA A 336 -12.34 -8.90 -8.28
CA ALA A 336 -12.90 -7.98 -7.30
C ALA A 336 -12.53 -6.52 -7.66
N PRO A 337 -13.46 -5.56 -7.51
CA PRO A 337 -13.18 -4.15 -7.80
C PRO A 337 -12.04 -3.62 -6.91
N ILE A 338 -10.88 -3.36 -7.51
CA ILE A 338 -9.63 -3.13 -6.76
C ILE A 338 -9.71 -1.92 -5.81
N HIS A 339 -10.42 -0.86 -6.19
CA HIS A 339 -10.64 0.31 -5.33
C HIS A 339 -11.37 -0.03 -4.02
N ARG A 340 -12.33 -0.98 -4.06
CA ARG A 340 -13.05 -1.41 -2.85
C ARG A 340 -12.18 -2.30 -1.97
N ILE A 341 -11.37 -3.16 -2.59
CA ILE A 341 -10.47 -4.05 -1.87
C ILE A 341 -9.32 -3.28 -1.22
N THR A 342 -8.75 -2.30 -1.91
CA THR A 342 -7.72 -1.42 -1.35
C THR A 342 -8.29 -0.57 -0.22
N LYS A 343 -9.51 -0.04 -0.35
CA LYS A 343 -10.20 0.62 0.75
C LYS A 343 -10.39 -0.32 1.95
N LEU A 344 -10.89 -1.54 1.73
CA LEU A 344 -11.06 -2.53 2.79
C LEU A 344 -9.73 -2.88 3.48
N ALA A 345 -8.64 -3.03 2.73
CA ALA A 345 -7.31 -3.24 3.30
C ALA A 345 -6.85 -2.05 4.17
N LYS A 346 -7.17 -0.81 3.78
CA LYS A 346 -6.93 0.38 4.60
C LYS A 346 -7.78 0.38 5.87
N ASP A 347 -9.09 0.15 5.74
CA ASP A 347 -10.02 0.08 6.88
C ASP A 347 -9.58 -0.99 7.89
N LEU A 348 -9.05 -2.13 7.41
CA LEU A 348 -8.47 -3.20 8.26
C LEU A 348 -7.20 -2.76 9.00
N ALA A 349 -6.30 -2.02 8.35
CA ALA A 349 -5.11 -1.50 9.02
C ALA A 349 -5.47 -0.44 10.07
N GLU A 350 -6.50 0.38 9.83
CA GLU A 350 -6.99 1.31 10.85
C GLU A 350 -7.53 0.58 12.08
N LEU A 351 -8.26 -0.54 11.93
CA LEU A 351 -8.66 -1.37 13.07
C LEU A 351 -7.44 -1.85 13.89
N ALA A 352 -6.37 -2.28 13.21
CA ALA A 352 -5.14 -2.68 13.88
C ALA A 352 -4.50 -1.51 14.66
N LYS A 353 -4.49 -0.31 14.07
CA LYS A 353 -3.97 0.93 14.70
C LYS A 353 -4.83 1.42 15.87
N GLU A 354 -6.14 1.23 15.79
CA GLU A 354 -7.07 1.56 16.88
C GLU A 354 -6.85 0.64 18.09
N LYS A 355 -6.49 -0.64 17.85
CA LYS A 355 -6.14 -1.59 18.91
C LYS A 355 -4.79 -1.25 19.58
N SER A 356 -3.74 -1.02 18.80
CA SER A 356 -2.44 -0.57 19.32
C SER A 356 -1.60 0.09 18.24
N ARG A 357 -0.91 1.16 18.62
CA ARG A 357 0.13 1.82 17.78
C ARG A 357 1.54 1.42 18.19
N GLU A 358 1.73 0.79 19.35
CA GLU A 358 3.04 0.41 19.87
C GLU A 358 3.53 -0.95 19.33
N GLU A 359 2.65 -1.67 18.65
CA GLU A 359 2.89 -3.04 18.19
C GLU A 359 2.67 -3.18 16.68
N ASN A 360 3.32 -4.18 16.10
CA ASN A 360 3.08 -4.61 14.73
C ASN A 360 1.83 -5.49 14.68
N LEU A 361 0.69 -4.88 14.37
CA LEU A 361 -0.61 -5.56 14.33
C LEU A 361 -1.19 -5.56 12.93
N PHE A 362 -1.96 -6.59 12.60
CA PHE A 362 -2.73 -6.60 11.36
C PHE A 362 -4.13 -7.19 11.52
N ALA A 363 -5.04 -6.71 10.70
CA ALA A 363 -6.35 -7.31 10.51
C ALA A 363 -6.45 -7.93 9.12
N TYR A 364 -7.29 -8.94 8.96
CA TYR A 364 -7.48 -9.62 7.68
C TYR A 364 -8.94 -9.81 7.31
N GLU A 365 -9.20 -10.07 6.03
CA GLU A 365 -10.53 -10.44 5.55
C GLU A 365 -10.42 -11.45 4.39
N VAL A 366 -11.33 -12.43 4.35
CA VAL A 366 -11.36 -13.46 3.31
C VAL A 366 -12.68 -13.38 2.55
N LEU A 367 -12.63 -12.92 1.31
CA LEU A 367 -13.78 -12.71 0.45
C LEU A 367 -13.94 -13.85 -0.54
N GLU A 368 -14.76 -14.84 -0.17
CA GLU A 368 -15.07 -15.97 -1.06
C GLU A 368 -16.09 -15.61 -2.15
N SER A 369 -16.99 -14.66 -1.89
CA SER A 369 -17.93 -14.10 -2.87
C SER A 369 -17.88 -12.57 -2.90
N PHE A 370 -18.40 -11.98 -3.99
CA PHE A 370 -18.48 -10.53 -4.16
C PHE A 370 -19.59 -9.88 -3.30
N ASP A 371 -20.52 -10.67 -2.74
CA ASP A 371 -21.68 -10.17 -1.99
C ASP A 371 -21.29 -9.44 -0.71
N HIS A 372 -20.09 -9.73 -0.20
CA HIS A 372 -19.56 -9.12 1.01
C HIS A 372 -18.88 -7.75 0.75
N ILE A 373 -18.65 -7.38 -0.51
CA ILE A 373 -17.93 -6.16 -0.86
C ILE A 373 -18.83 -4.93 -0.67
N GLY A 374 -18.53 -4.16 0.38
CA GLY A 374 -19.25 -2.92 0.72
C GLY A 374 -20.27 -3.07 1.84
N ARG A 375 -20.29 -4.22 2.53
CA ARG A 375 -20.97 -4.36 3.83
C ARG A 375 -20.24 -3.56 4.91
N ASP A 376 -20.96 -3.25 5.99
CA ASP A 376 -20.35 -2.76 7.22
C ASP A 376 -19.37 -3.82 7.76
N LEU A 377 -18.08 -3.49 7.79
CA LEU A 377 -17.00 -4.40 8.19
C LEU A 377 -17.22 -4.92 9.61
N MET A 378 -17.55 -4.03 10.55
CA MET A 378 -17.74 -4.39 11.95
C MET A 378 -19.04 -5.18 12.16
N GLY A 379 -20.11 -4.84 11.43
CA GLY A 379 -21.33 -5.64 11.35
C GLY A 379 -21.04 -7.07 10.90
N TYR A 380 -20.34 -7.25 9.78
CA TYR A 380 -19.99 -8.58 9.26
C TYR A 380 -19.12 -9.38 10.24
N ARG A 381 -18.08 -8.76 10.82
CA ARG A 381 -17.23 -9.43 11.81
C ARG A 381 -18.00 -9.88 13.05
N ARG A 382 -18.97 -9.08 13.51
CA ARG A 382 -19.89 -9.48 14.59
C ARG A 382 -20.75 -10.69 14.22
N GLU A 383 -21.20 -10.79 12.97
CA GLU A 383 -22.00 -11.93 12.49
C GLU A 383 -21.23 -13.25 12.53
N ILE A 384 -19.92 -13.22 12.28
CA ILE A 384 -19.07 -14.42 12.19
C ILE A 384 -18.36 -14.77 13.50
N CYS A 385 -18.21 -13.81 14.42
CA CYS A 385 -17.59 -14.05 15.71
C CYS A 385 -18.39 -15.05 16.56
N PRO A 386 -17.74 -16.08 17.14
CA PRO A 386 -18.35 -16.92 18.16
C PRO A 386 -18.88 -16.14 19.36
N ASN A 387 -19.86 -16.71 20.06
CA ASN A 387 -20.38 -16.11 21.29
C ASN A 387 -19.25 -15.90 22.31
N GLY A 388 -19.16 -14.68 22.85
CA GLY A 388 -18.11 -14.29 23.81
C GLY A 388 -16.83 -13.75 23.18
N CYS A 389 -16.78 -13.62 21.85
CA CYS A 389 -15.68 -12.99 21.12
C CYS A 389 -16.09 -11.63 20.54
N SER A 390 -15.13 -10.73 20.41
CA SER A 390 -15.27 -9.41 19.80
C SER A 390 -14.64 -9.38 18.39
N PRO A 391 -15.14 -8.54 17.45
CA PRO A 391 -14.43 -8.26 16.20
C PRO A 391 -12.96 -7.85 16.36
N ASP A 392 -12.60 -7.20 17.47
CA ASP A 392 -11.23 -6.75 17.76
C ASP A 392 -10.28 -7.92 18.09
N ASP A 393 -10.84 -9.06 18.44
CA ASP A 393 -10.10 -10.30 18.62
C ASP A 393 -9.63 -10.88 17.29
N MET A 394 -10.20 -10.41 16.17
CA MET A 394 -9.74 -10.79 14.82
C MET A 394 -8.50 -10.02 14.33
N ILE A 395 -7.88 -9.22 15.22
CA ILE A 395 -6.63 -8.50 14.97
C ILE A 395 -5.47 -9.32 15.56
N LEU A 396 -4.53 -9.67 14.69
CA LEU A 396 -3.42 -10.57 14.97
C LEU A 396 -2.08 -9.83 15.08
N GLU A 397 -1.15 -10.42 15.84
CA GLU A 397 0.21 -9.90 16.00
C GLU A 397 1.13 -10.37 14.85
N GLY A 398 1.84 -9.43 14.24
CA GLY A 398 2.78 -9.71 13.15
C GLY A 398 3.92 -10.64 13.56
N GLY A 399 4.45 -10.48 14.78
CA GLY A 399 5.53 -11.32 15.32
C GLY A 399 5.14 -12.79 15.51
N LYS A 400 3.83 -13.09 15.60
CA LYS A 400 3.32 -14.45 15.81
C LYS A 400 2.94 -15.17 14.51
N MET A 401 3.05 -14.50 13.35
CA MET A 401 2.67 -15.07 12.05
C MET A 401 3.48 -16.32 11.66
N GLY A 402 4.75 -16.40 12.07
CA GLY A 402 5.59 -17.57 11.81
C GLY A 402 5.16 -18.79 12.60
N SER A 403 5.00 -18.63 13.91
CA SER A 403 4.47 -19.70 14.77
C SER A 403 3.12 -20.21 14.24
N ALA A 404 2.21 -19.32 13.86
CA ALA A 404 0.92 -19.71 13.28
C ALA A 404 1.07 -20.58 12.01
N LEU A 405 1.96 -20.19 11.09
CA LEU A 405 2.21 -20.92 9.85
C LEU A 405 2.71 -22.35 10.14
N ASP A 406 3.71 -22.48 11.00
CA ASP A 406 4.34 -23.77 11.35
C ASP A 406 3.32 -24.72 11.99
N LYS A 407 2.50 -24.23 12.93
CA LYS A 407 1.49 -25.07 13.60
C LYS A 407 0.36 -25.48 12.66
N VAL A 408 -0.03 -24.61 11.72
CA VAL A 408 -1.07 -24.94 10.73
C VAL A 408 -0.56 -25.96 9.72
N ALA A 409 0.72 -25.92 9.34
CA ALA A 409 1.32 -26.94 8.49
C ALA A 409 1.14 -28.35 9.09
N VAL A 410 1.48 -28.51 10.38
CA VAL A 410 1.28 -29.78 11.13
C VAL A 410 -0.20 -30.18 11.16
N LEU A 411 -1.12 -29.23 11.42
CA LEU A 411 -2.55 -29.54 11.46
C LEU A 411 -3.10 -30.01 10.11
N ARG A 412 -2.61 -29.50 8.99
CA ARG A 412 -3.14 -29.83 7.67
C ARG A 412 -2.93 -31.28 7.26
N GLU A 413 -1.92 -31.94 7.82
CA GLU A 413 -1.64 -33.34 7.56
C GLU A 413 -2.68 -34.28 8.21
N ASN A 414 -3.19 -33.90 9.38
CA ASN A 414 -3.93 -34.82 10.26
C ASN A 414 -5.33 -34.33 10.68
N PHE A 415 -5.67 -33.06 10.46
CA PHE A 415 -6.95 -32.47 10.88
C PHE A 415 -7.95 -32.34 9.72
N PRO A 416 -9.14 -32.99 9.78
CA PRO A 416 -10.11 -32.90 8.70
C PRO A 416 -10.75 -31.51 8.59
N ARG A 417 -10.54 -30.82 7.46
CA ARG A 417 -11.11 -29.49 7.18
C ARG A 417 -12.64 -29.40 7.38
N ARG A 418 -13.39 -30.45 7.04
CA ARG A 418 -14.85 -30.48 7.25
C ARG A 418 -15.24 -30.40 8.72
N LYS A 419 -14.45 -30.97 9.63
CA LYS A 419 -14.69 -30.89 11.08
C LYS A 419 -14.47 -29.48 11.60
N LEU A 420 -13.46 -28.77 11.08
CA LEU A 420 -13.16 -27.38 11.44
C LEU A 420 -14.37 -26.46 11.19
N TYR A 421 -14.98 -26.54 10.00
CA TYR A 421 -16.19 -25.75 9.70
C TYR A 421 -17.40 -26.13 10.56
N ALA A 422 -17.56 -27.42 10.89
CA ALA A 422 -18.63 -27.86 11.78
C ALA A 422 -18.46 -27.27 13.20
N ILE A 423 -17.23 -27.25 13.71
CA ILE A 423 -16.89 -26.65 15.00
C ILE A 423 -17.21 -25.15 15.00
N VAL A 424 -16.70 -24.38 14.03
CA VAL A 424 -16.94 -22.92 13.98
C VAL A 424 -18.43 -22.61 13.86
N LYS A 425 -19.17 -23.32 13.00
CA LYS A 425 -20.63 -23.13 12.86
C LYS A 425 -21.38 -23.42 14.16
N GLY A 426 -20.96 -24.43 14.92
CA GLY A 426 -21.53 -24.75 16.22
C GLY A 426 -21.23 -23.67 17.28
N LEU A 427 -19.99 -23.17 17.31
CA LEU A 427 -19.54 -22.10 18.20
C LEU A 427 -20.27 -20.76 17.93
N THR A 428 -20.41 -20.35 16.67
CA THR A 428 -21.15 -19.13 16.29
C THR A 428 -22.64 -19.22 16.64
N ARG A 429 -23.22 -20.42 16.65
CA ARG A 429 -24.64 -20.64 17.03
C ARG A 429 -24.85 -20.82 18.54
N GLY A 430 -23.78 -20.93 19.32
CA GLY A 430 -23.86 -21.26 20.74
C GLY A 430 -24.42 -22.65 21.02
N ASP A 431 -24.22 -23.62 20.12
CA ASP A 431 -24.71 -24.99 20.31
C ASP A 431 -23.91 -25.71 21.43
N PRO A 432 -24.54 -26.08 22.57
CA PRO A 432 -23.86 -26.76 23.68
C PRO A 432 -23.22 -28.10 23.29
N GLY A 433 -23.76 -28.76 22.25
CA GLY A 433 -23.20 -30.01 21.73
C GLY A 433 -21.82 -29.86 21.10
N THR A 434 -21.46 -28.64 20.68
CA THR A 434 -20.19 -28.34 20.01
C THR A 434 -18.98 -28.64 20.90
N ILE A 435 -19.07 -28.39 22.21
CA ILE A 435 -17.99 -28.66 23.16
C ILE A 435 -17.64 -30.15 23.16
N LYS A 436 -18.65 -31.04 23.19
CA LYS A 436 -18.44 -32.49 23.12
C LYS A 436 -17.79 -32.91 21.79
N VAL A 437 -18.16 -32.25 20.69
CA VAL A 437 -17.55 -32.49 19.36
C VAL A 437 -16.08 -32.08 19.35
N ILE A 438 -15.74 -30.93 19.94
CA ILE A 438 -14.36 -30.45 20.08
C ILE A 438 -13.56 -31.46 20.91
N GLU A 439 -14.02 -31.82 22.10
CA GLU A 439 -13.33 -32.78 22.98
C GLU A 439 -13.09 -34.14 22.31
N LYS A 440 -14.11 -34.68 21.65
CA LYS A 440 -13.98 -35.96 20.92
C LYS A 440 -12.99 -35.85 19.77
N THR A 441 -13.01 -34.73 19.05
CA THR A 441 -12.09 -34.47 17.95
C THR A 441 -10.67 -34.38 18.46
N ILE A 442 -10.41 -33.55 19.48
CA ILE A 442 -9.10 -33.41 20.12
C ILE A 442 -8.63 -34.78 20.61
N LYS A 443 -9.43 -35.55 21.35
CA LYS A 443 -9.05 -36.88 21.84
C LYS A 443 -8.55 -37.82 20.74
N SER A 444 -9.14 -37.76 19.55
CA SER A 444 -8.79 -38.60 18.40
C SER A 444 -7.52 -38.22 17.65
N LEU A 445 -6.95 -37.03 17.91
CA LEU A 445 -5.71 -36.59 17.27
C LEU A 445 -4.48 -37.26 17.91
N ASP A 446 -3.43 -37.44 17.13
CA ASP A 446 -2.10 -37.80 17.63
C ASP A 446 -1.51 -36.69 18.51
N LEU A 447 -0.42 -37.01 19.22
CA LEU A 447 0.18 -36.11 20.20
C LEU A 447 0.75 -34.83 19.57
N GLU A 448 1.33 -34.93 18.39
CA GLU A 448 1.97 -33.80 17.69
C GLU A 448 0.89 -32.82 17.20
N THR A 449 -0.16 -33.32 16.56
CA THR A 449 -1.30 -32.53 16.09
C THR A 449 -2.05 -31.88 17.26
N LYS A 450 -2.21 -32.58 18.39
CA LYS A 450 -2.77 -31.98 19.62
C LYS A 450 -1.94 -30.80 20.10
N LYS A 451 -0.63 -30.97 20.16
CA LYS A 451 0.30 -29.92 20.60
C LYS A 451 0.23 -28.72 19.65
N ALA A 452 0.23 -28.94 18.34
CA ALA A 452 0.10 -27.86 17.36
C ALA A 452 -1.21 -27.07 17.51
N LEU A 453 -2.34 -27.75 17.71
CA LEU A 453 -3.63 -27.11 17.97
C LEU A 453 -3.65 -26.32 19.28
N GLU A 454 -2.97 -26.82 20.30
CA GLU A 454 -2.85 -26.16 21.60
C GLU A 454 -1.99 -24.91 21.53
N ASP A 455 -0.83 -25.00 20.88
CA ASP A 455 0.11 -23.89 20.69
C ASP A 455 -0.52 -22.75 19.86
N LEU A 456 -1.53 -23.03 19.02
CA LEU A 456 -2.26 -22.01 18.26
C LEU A 456 -3.14 -21.07 19.10
N LYS A 457 -3.33 -21.35 20.39
CA LYS A 457 -3.99 -20.42 21.31
C LYS A 457 -3.26 -19.08 21.37
N ASP A 458 -1.93 -19.09 21.34
CA ASP A 458 -1.13 -17.88 21.43
C ASP A 458 -1.27 -16.97 20.19
N PRO A 459 -1.02 -17.43 18.95
CA PRO A 459 -1.16 -16.60 17.77
C PRO A 459 -2.62 -16.24 17.43
N PHE A 460 -3.62 -17.02 17.87
CA PHE A 460 -5.03 -16.84 17.47
C PHE A 460 -5.99 -16.55 18.63
N GLY A 461 -5.51 -15.98 19.74
CA GLY A 461 -6.40 -15.37 20.75
C GLY A 461 -7.19 -16.35 21.60
N GLY A 462 -6.66 -17.54 21.88
CA GLY A 462 -7.17 -18.46 22.90
C GLY A 462 -8.08 -19.59 22.40
N GLU A 463 -8.94 -20.09 23.29
CA GLU A 463 -9.65 -21.37 23.14
C GLU A 463 -10.65 -21.42 21.98
N VAL A 464 -11.45 -20.36 21.86
CA VAL A 464 -12.58 -20.29 20.94
C VAL A 464 -12.15 -19.66 19.61
N LEU A 465 -11.42 -18.54 19.67
CA LEU A 465 -11.01 -17.76 18.50
C LEU A 465 -10.08 -18.51 17.56
N ARG A 466 -9.18 -19.37 18.07
CA ARG A 466 -8.31 -20.19 17.23
C ARG A 466 -9.07 -20.98 16.19
N TRP A 467 -10.28 -21.44 16.50
CA TRP A 467 -11.11 -22.19 15.55
C TRP A 467 -11.61 -21.30 14.42
N LEU A 468 -12.05 -20.07 14.72
CA LEU A 468 -12.47 -19.10 13.72
C LEU A 468 -11.31 -18.74 12.79
N HIS A 469 -10.16 -18.37 13.36
CA HIS A 469 -8.95 -18.04 12.60
C HIS A 469 -8.52 -19.19 11.69
N LEU A 470 -8.44 -20.40 12.24
CA LEU A 470 -8.15 -21.61 11.48
C LEU A 470 -9.12 -21.80 10.31
N ALA A 471 -10.43 -21.65 10.53
CA ALA A 471 -11.42 -21.90 9.49
C ALA A 471 -11.36 -20.86 8.35
N LEU A 472 -11.05 -19.61 8.67
CA LEU A 472 -10.94 -18.52 7.70
C LEU A 472 -9.62 -18.58 6.92
N LEU A 473 -8.51 -18.85 7.61
CA LEU A 473 -7.16 -18.77 7.05
C LEU A 473 -6.60 -20.13 6.58
N TRP A 474 -7.37 -21.22 6.72
CA TRP A 474 -6.92 -22.60 6.43
C TRP A 474 -6.15 -22.74 5.11
N ASP A 475 -6.67 -22.14 4.03
CA ASP A 475 -6.05 -22.24 2.71
C ASP A 475 -4.94 -21.23 2.47
N TYR A 476 -4.91 -20.14 3.25
CA TYR A 476 -4.02 -18.99 3.05
C TYR A 476 -2.73 -19.09 3.86
N LEU A 477 -2.71 -19.98 4.87
CA LEU A 477 -1.53 -20.38 5.63
C LEU A 477 -0.84 -21.54 4.90
N VAL A 478 -0.14 -21.19 3.83
CA VAL A 478 0.65 -22.11 3.00
C VAL A 478 2.09 -21.67 2.99
N GLU A 479 2.99 -22.64 3.05
CA GLU A 479 4.43 -22.37 3.00
C GLU A 479 4.91 -21.88 1.65
#